data_AF-D4JEK2-F1
#
_entry.id   AF-D4JEK2-F1
#
_cell.length_a   1.000
_cell.length_b   1.000
_cell.length_c   1.000
_cell.angle_alpha   90.00
_cell.angle_beta   90.00
_cell.angle_gamma   90.00
#
_symmetry.space_group_name_H-M   'P 1'
#
loop_
_entity.id
_entity.type
_entity.pdbx_description
1 polymer ?
#
loop_
_entity_poly.entity_id
_entity_poly.type
_entity_poly.pdbx_seq_one_letter_code
_entity_poly.pdbx_strand_id
1 'polypeptide(L)'
;MQIRVDYEQVHQSASMIKQKAAQYDETIQKIYSRMYQMQSVWQGSDNQAFIDKLEQFKPQLNRMTEIIEQYALYLQKSADNYQALLQDRIMKAKNLA
;
A
#
# COMPACT_ATOMS: atom_id res chain seq x y z
N MET A 1 24.70 20.56 12.53
CA MET A 1 23.39 19.89 12.52
C MET A 1 23.25 19.16 11.18
N GLN A 2 23.64 17.88 11.12
CA GLN A 2 23.46 17.06 9.92
C GLN A 2 22.02 16.57 9.89
N ILE A 3 21.19 17.17 9.03
CA ILE A 3 19.89 16.59 8.68
C ILE A 3 20.17 15.43 7.73
N ARG A 4 20.71 14.31 8.26
CA ARG A 4 20.64 13.00 7.61
C ARG A 4 19.30 12.40 8.00
N VAL A 5 18.21 12.93 7.45
CA VAL A 5 17.06 12.06 7.27
C VAL A 5 17.54 11.00 6.30
N ASP A 6 17.58 9.75 6.75
CA ASP A 6 17.95 8.63 5.89
C ASP A 6 16.80 8.39 4.91
N TYR A 7 16.77 9.20 3.85
CA TYR A 7 15.77 9.12 2.80
C TYR A 7 15.77 7.72 2.16
N GLU A 8 16.89 7.00 2.21
CA GLU A 8 16.98 5.60 1.74
C GLU A 8 16.16 4.68 2.64
N GLN A 9 16.24 4.81 3.97
CA GLN A 9 15.37 4.07 4.90
C GLN A 9 13.88 4.40 4.69
N VAL A 10 13.55 5.67 4.43
CA VAL A 10 12.16 6.06 4.15
C VAL A 10 11.68 5.47 2.83
N HIS A 11 12.52 5.47 1.79
CA HIS A 11 12.21 4.79 0.52
C HIS A 11 12.00 3.29 0.70
N GLN A 12 12.91 2.61 1.41
CA GLN A 12 12.79 1.18 1.69
C GLN A 12 11.49 0.87 2.43
N SER A 13 11.15 1.68 3.44
CA SER A 13 9.91 1.54 4.20
C SER A 13 8.67 1.75 3.31
N ALA A 14 8.67 2.76 2.45
CA ALA A 14 7.60 3.01 1.49
C ALA A 14 7.44 1.84 0.51
N SER A 15 8.53 1.28 -0.02
CA SER A 15 8.52 0.10 -0.88
C SER A 15 7.97 -1.14 -0.18
N MET A 16 8.39 -1.40 1.07
CA MET A 16 7.86 -2.51 1.87
C MET A 16 6.35 -2.39 2.12
N ILE A 17 5.88 -1.19 2.47
CA ILE A 17 4.44 -0.94 2.71
C ILE A 17 3.66 -1.16 1.41
N LYS A 18 4.16 -0.66 0.27
CA LYS A 18 3.55 -0.88 -1.04
C LYS A 18 3.46 -2.38 -1.39
N GLN A 19 4.51 -3.14 -1.12
CA GLN A 19 4.51 -4.59 -1.33
C GLN A 19 3.47 -5.30 -0.44
N LYS A 20 3.34 -4.88 0.82
CA LYS A 20 2.32 -5.41 1.74
C LYS A 20 0.90 -5.08 1.28
N ALA A 21 0.66 -3.87 0.77
CA ALA A 21 -0.62 -3.51 0.15
C ALA A 21 -0.97 -4.43 -1.03
N ALA A 22 -0.01 -4.70 -1.92
CA ALA A 22 -0.22 -5.60 -3.05
C ALA A 22 -0.51 -7.04 -2.61
N GLN A 23 0.22 -7.56 -1.62
CA GLN A 23 -0.03 -8.89 -1.03
C GLN A 23 -1.41 -8.98 -0.37
N TYR A 24 -1.83 -7.90 0.29
CA TYR A 24 -3.13 -7.79 0.92
C TYR A 24 -4.26 -7.80 -0.12
N ASP A 25 -4.15 -7.01 -1.19
CA ASP A 25 -5.10 -7.02 -2.31
C ASP A 25 -5.17 -8.40 -2.99
N GLU A 26 -4.03 -9.03 -3.28
CA GLU A 26 -3.99 -10.38 -3.85
C GLU A 26 -4.73 -11.40 -2.97
N THR A 27 -4.57 -11.28 -1.65
CA THR A 27 -5.27 -12.15 -0.68
C THR A 27 -6.78 -11.92 -0.73
N ILE A 28 -7.22 -10.67 -0.80
CA ILE A 28 -8.63 -10.31 -0.95
C ILE A 28 -9.20 -10.93 -2.23
N GLN A 29 -8.52 -10.77 -3.37
CA GLN A 29 -8.95 -11.34 -4.65
C GLN A 29 -9.06 -12.87 -4.60
N LYS A 30 -8.13 -13.54 -3.93
CA LYS A 30 -8.18 -15.00 -3.72
C LYS A 30 -9.39 -15.43 -2.89
N ILE A 31 -9.74 -14.68 -1.84
CA ILE A 31 -10.94 -14.96 -1.03
C ILE A 31 -12.18 -14.86 -1.91
N TYR A 32 -12.34 -13.77 -2.65
CA TYR A 32 -13.48 -13.59 -3.56
C TYR A 32 -13.57 -14.67 -4.63
N SER A 33 -12.45 -14.98 -5.28
CA SER A 33 -12.41 -16.00 -6.33
C SER A 33 -12.85 -17.38 -5.82
N ARG A 34 -12.32 -17.81 -4.67
CA ARG A 34 -12.72 -19.09 -4.04
C ARG A 34 -14.19 -19.10 -3.65
N MET A 35 -14.71 -17.97 -3.16
CA MET A 35 -16.10 -17.85 -2.75
C MET A 35 -17.07 -17.93 -3.92
N TYR A 36 -16.82 -17.24 -5.03
CA TYR A 36 -17.64 -17.36 -6.23
C TYR A 36 -17.55 -18.77 -6.85
N GLN A 37 -16.40 -19.43 -6.78
CA GLN A 37 -16.28 -20.84 -7.17
C GLN A 37 -17.18 -21.73 -6.32
N MET A 38 -17.18 -21.55 -5.00
CA MET A 38 -18.05 -22.31 -4.08
C MET A 38 -19.54 -22.05 -4.34
N GLN A 39 -19.92 -20.84 -4.73
CA GLN A 39 -21.32 -20.50 -5.09
C GLN A 39 -21.87 -21.38 -6.21
N SER A 40 -21.04 -21.75 -7.18
CA SER A 40 -21.46 -22.61 -8.30
C SER A 40 -21.84 -24.04 -7.86
N VAL A 41 -21.31 -24.50 -6.73
CA VAL A 41 -21.47 -25.88 -6.24
C VAL A 41 -22.40 -25.96 -5.02
N TRP A 42 -22.43 -24.91 -4.19
CA TRP A 42 -23.17 -24.89 -2.92
C TRP A 42 -24.35 -23.91 -2.99
N GLN A 43 -25.53 -24.39 -3.39
CA GLN A 43 -26.72 -23.53 -3.62
C GLN A 43 -27.67 -23.42 -2.40
N GLY A 44 -27.14 -23.53 -1.17
CA GLY A 44 -27.94 -23.47 0.06
C GLY A 44 -28.10 -22.07 0.66
N SER A 45 -29.08 -21.90 1.56
CA SER A 45 -29.30 -20.65 2.33
C SER A 45 -28.06 -20.19 3.09
N ASP A 46 -27.26 -21.13 3.58
CA ASP A 46 -26.04 -20.86 4.34
C ASP A 46 -24.95 -20.23 3.47
N ASN A 47 -24.82 -20.69 2.22
CA ASN A 47 -23.90 -20.10 1.26
C ASN A 47 -24.32 -18.66 0.92
N GLN A 48 -25.62 -18.41 0.72
CA GLN A 48 -26.13 -17.06 0.45
C GLN A 48 -25.79 -16.11 1.61
N ALA A 49 -26.03 -16.53 2.86
CA ALA A 49 -25.68 -15.73 4.04
C ALA A 49 -24.18 -15.41 4.11
N PHE A 50 -23.32 -16.34 3.72
CA PHE A 50 -21.87 -16.14 3.71
C PHE A 50 -21.43 -15.18 2.60
N ILE A 51 -22.01 -15.28 1.40
CA ILE A 51 -21.76 -14.36 0.28
C ILE A 51 -22.21 -12.95 0.64
N ASP A 52 -23.41 -12.80 1.19
CA ASP A 52 -23.95 -11.50 1.59
C ASP A 52 -23.03 -10.83 2.61
N LYS A 53 -22.48 -11.61 3.55
CA LYS A 53 -21.55 -11.09 4.55
C LYS A 53 -20.22 -10.65 3.93
N LEU A 54 -19.71 -11.41 2.97
CA LEU A 54 -18.47 -11.09 2.27
C LEU A 54 -18.60 -9.82 1.40
N GLU A 55 -19.73 -9.65 0.71
CA GLU A 55 -20.02 -8.44 -0.06
C GLU A 55 -20.13 -7.21 0.84
N GLN A 56 -20.69 -7.35 2.05
CA GLN A 56 -20.69 -6.27 3.05
C GLN A 56 -19.27 -5.85 3.49
N PHE A 57 -18.33 -6.79 3.55
CA PHE A 57 -16.94 -6.51 3.93
C PHE A 57 -16.10 -5.93 2.79
N LYS A 58 -16.48 -6.17 1.53
CA LYS A 58 -15.72 -5.76 0.33
C LYS A 58 -15.32 -4.30 0.30
N PRO A 59 -16.22 -3.33 0.57
CA PRO A 59 -15.84 -1.92 0.56
C PRO A 59 -14.77 -1.61 1.62
N GLN A 60 -14.85 -2.27 2.78
CA GLN A 60 -13.95 -2.03 3.91
C GLN A 60 -12.55 -2.62 3.63
N LEU A 61 -12.51 -3.82 3.03
CA LEU A 61 -11.27 -4.47 2.62
C LEU A 61 -10.55 -3.64 1.55
N ASN A 62 -11.27 -3.20 0.52
CA ASN A 62 -10.72 -2.34 -0.54
C ASN A 62 -10.24 -0.99 0.02
N ARG A 63 -11.02 -0.40 0.94
CA ARG A 63 -10.64 0.86 1.60
C ARG A 63 -9.35 0.75 2.38
N MET A 64 -9.07 -0.41 3.00
CA MET A 64 -7.81 -0.60 3.71
C MET A 64 -6.62 -0.66 2.74
N THR A 65 -6.76 -1.32 1.59
CA THR A 65 -5.75 -1.28 0.52
C THR A 65 -5.46 0.15 0.08
N GLU A 66 -6.50 0.94 -0.23
CA GLU A 66 -6.35 2.34 -0.64
C GLU A 66 -5.59 3.19 0.39
N ILE A 67 -5.91 3.04 1.68
CA ILE A 67 -5.26 3.79 2.74
C ILE A 67 -3.76 3.43 2.82
N ILE A 68 -3.43 2.15 2.77
CA ILE A 68 -2.03 1.68 2.81
C ILE A 68 -1.24 2.22 1.61
N GLU A 69 -1.84 2.20 0.42
CA GLU A 69 -1.23 2.76 -0.79
C GLU A 69 -1.00 4.28 -0.69
N GLN A 70 -1.98 5.03 -0.16
CA GLN A 70 -1.85 6.46 0.06
C GLN A 70 -0.72 6.79 1.04
N TYR A 71 -0.58 6.02 2.12
CA TYR A 71 0.54 6.17 3.06
C TYR A 71 1.89 5.84 2.41
N ALA A 72 1.97 4.77 1.62
CA ALA A 72 3.20 4.44 0.88
C ALA A 72 3.61 5.56 -0.07
N LEU A 73 2.65 6.11 -0.83
CA LEU A 73 2.88 7.24 -1.74
C LEU A 73 3.32 8.50 -1.00
N TYR A 74 2.74 8.77 0.17
CA TYR A 74 3.15 9.89 1.00
C TYR A 74 4.59 9.76 1.46
N LEU A 75 4.97 8.60 2.01
CA LEU A 75 6.34 8.33 2.46
C LEU A 75 7.35 8.43 1.31
N GLN A 76 6.99 7.92 0.13
CA GLN A 76 7.83 8.01 -1.06
C GLN A 76 8.05 9.47 -1.47
N LYS A 77 6.98 10.27 -1.57
CA LYS A 77 7.09 11.71 -1.88
C LYS A 77 7.92 12.47 -0.85
N SER A 78 7.77 12.14 0.43
CA SER A 78 8.60 12.73 1.48
C SER A 78 10.07 12.41 1.27
N ALA A 79 10.42 11.15 0.99
CA ALA A 79 11.79 10.74 0.73
C ALA A 79 12.39 11.43 -0.50
N ASP A 80 11.64 11.49 -1.61
CA ASP A 80 12.04 12.19 -2.85
C ASP A 80 12.35 13.67 -2.58
N ASN A 81 11.49 14.35 -1.82
CA ASN A 81 11.69 15.75 -1.44
C ASN A 81 12.95 15.94 -0.58
N TYR A 82 13.21 15.06 0.38
CA TYR A 82 14.43 15.11 1.19
C TYR A 82 15.68 14.90 0.34
N GLN A 83 15.66 13.94 -0.59
CA GLN A 83 16.76 13.69 -1.51
C GLN A 83 17.06 14.92 -2.39
N ALA A 84 16.01 15.53 -2.97
CA ALA A 84 16.16 16.74 -3.79
C ALA A 84 16.77 17.92 -3.01
N LEU A 85 16.31 18.14 -1.77
CA LEU A 85 16.85 19.18 -0.89
C LEU A 85 18.34 18.97 -0.57
N LEU A 86 18.77 17.73 -0.37
CA LEU A 86 20.18 17.41 -0.14
C LEU A 86 21.03 17.66 -1.38
N GLN A 87 20.55 17.25 -2.56
CA GLN A 87 21.26 17.49 -3.82
C GLN A 87 21.42 18.98 -4.14
N ASP A 88 20.37 19.79 -3.95
CA ASP A 88 20.42 21.25 -4.13
C ASP A 88 21.45 21.90 -3.19
N ARG A 89 21.47 21.50 -1.92
CA ARG A 89 22.46 22.00 -0.94
C ARG A 89 23.89 21.63 -1.33
N ILE A 90 24.12 20.41 -1.81
CA ILE A 90 25.45 19.98 -2.28
C ILE A 90 25.90 20.78 -3.50
N MET A 91 25.01 21.00 -4.48
CA MET A 91 25.32 21.81 -5.66
C MET A 91 25.65 23.26 -5.29
N LYS A 92 24.86 23.88 -4.41
CA LYS A 92 25.13 25.24 -3.92
C LYS A 92 26.46 25.32 -3.17
N ALA A 93 26.78 24.33 -2.33
CA ALA A 93 28.06 24.28 -1.63
C ALA A 93 29.25 24.15 -2.59
N LYS A 94 29.13 23.35 -3.67
CA LYS A 94 30.16 23.24 -4.70
C LYS A 94 30.40 24.54 -5.46
N ASN A 95 29.37 25.35 -5.65
CA ASN A 95 29.46 26.63 -6.38
C ASN A 95 29.98 27.78 -5.51
N LEU A 96 30.14 27.59 -4.19
CA LEU A 96 30.67 28.56 -3.24
C LEU A 96 32.18 28.39 -2.98
N ALA A 97 32.79 27.31 -3.49
CA ALA A 97 34.23 27.01 -3.39
C ALA A 97 34.92 27.29 -4.72
#